data_AF-A0A529NW56-F1
#
_entry.id   AF-A0A529NW56-F1
#
_cell.length_a   1.000
_cell.length_b   1.000
_cell.length_c   1.000
_cell.angle_alpha   90.00
_cell.angle_beta   90.00
_cell.angle_gamma   90.00
#
_symmetry.space_group_name_H-M   'P 1'
#
loop_
_entity.id
_entity.type
_entity.pdbx_description
1 polymer ?
#
loop_
_entity_poly.entity_id
_entity_poly.type
_entity_poly.pdbx_seq_one_letter_code
_entity_poly.pdbx_strand_id
1 'polypeptide(L)' 'MQEHDMSWVRTEMALAQPAPPSERGLYAWVRKNLIATPGDTILTILGILIVAWILPQVINWALLSAQWTGSD' A
#
# COMPACT_ATOMS: atom_id res chain seq x y z
N MET A 1 -1.64 -7.68 -53.45
CA MET A 1 -1.75 -6.61 -52.45
C MET A 1 -3.01 -6.90 -51.66
N GLN A 2 -2.90 -7.18 -50.36
CA GLN A 2 -4.07 -7.49 -49.52
C GLN A 2 -4.70 -6.16 -49.08
N GLU A 3 -6.01 -6.00 -49.32
CA GLU A 3 -6.79 -4.88 -48.79
C GLU A 3 -6.97 -5.08 -47.29
N HIS A 4 -6.50 -4.12 -46.50
CA HIS A 4 -6.74 -4.08 -45.06
C HIS A 4 -7.95 -3.17 -44.79
N ASP A 5 -9.02 -3.74 -44.24
CA ASP A 5 -10.22 -3.00 -43.82
C ASP A 5 -9.91 -2.14 -42.59
N MET A 6 -9.98 -0.82 -42.77
CA MET A 6 -9.69 0.18 -41.74
C MET A 6 -10.95 0.67 -41.01
N SER A 7 -12.11 0.03 -41.21
CA SER A 7 -13.40 0.45 -40.63
C SER A 7 -13.43 0.47 -39.09
N TRP A 8 -12.57 -0.31 -38.43
CA TRP A 8 -12.51 -0.43 -36.96
C TRP A 8 -11.42 0.42 -36.31
N VAL A 9 -10.69 1.24 -37.08
CA VAL A 9 -9.59 2.06 -36.56
C VAL A 9 -10.10 3.45 -36.21
N ARG A 10 -9.84 3.89 -34.97
CA ARG A 10 -10.18 5.24 -34.51
C ARG A 10 -9.37 6.28 -35.30
N THR A 11 -10.04 7.28 -35.83
CA THR A 11 -9.43 8.38 -36.61
C THR A 11 -8.97 9.55 -35.75
N GLU A 12 -9.43 9.61 -34.50
CA GLU A 12 -9.14 10.67 -33.54
C GLU A 12 -8.52 10.15 -32.25
N MET A 13 -7.74 11.01 -31.60
CA MET A 13 -7.10 10.69 -30.33
C MET A 13 -8.13 10.54 -29.22
N ALA A 14 -7.95 9.51 -28.38
CA ALA A 14 -8.80 9.32 -27.21
C ALA A 14 -8.61 10.45 -26.19
N LEU A 15 -9.72 10.90 -25.59
CA LEU A 15 -9.67 11.88 -24.49
C LEU A 15 -9.00 11.27 -23.26
N ALA A 16 -8.27 12.11 -22.52
CA ALA A 16 -7.67 11.71 -21.25
C ALA A 16 -8.77 11.37 -20.23
N GLN A 17 -8.63 10.20 -19.60
CA GLN A 17 -9.52 9.73 -18.54
C GLN A 17 -8.76 9.69 -17.21
N PRO A 18 -9.44 9.87 -16.06
CA PRO A 18 -8.81 9.69 -14.77
C PRO A 18 -8.33 8.26 -14.59
N ALA A 19 -7.27 8.08 -13.78
CA ALA A 19 -6.78 6.75 -13.45
C ALA A 19 -7.89 5.87 -12.86
N PRO A 20 -7.92 4.56 -13.19
CA PRO A 20 -8.90 3.63 -12.66
C PRO A 20 -8.95 3.72 -11.12
N PRO A 21 -10.15 3.71 -10.50
CA PRO A 21 -10.26 3.78 -9.05
C PRO A 21 -9.46 2.69 -8.31
N SER A 22 -9.27 1.53 -8.92
CA SER A 22 -8.48 0.40 -8.40
C SER A 22 -6.97 0.66 -8.38
N GLU A 23 -6.48 1.66 -9.11
CA GLU A 23 -5.06 1.98 -9.22
C GLU A 23 -4.63 3.19 -8.39
N ARG A 24 -5.57 3.84 -7.69
CA ARG A 24 -5.31 5.04 -6.90
C ARG A 24 -5.68 4.88 -5.43
N GLY A 25 -5.01 5.65 -4.58
CA GLY A 25 -5.30 5.73 -3.15
C GLY A 25 -4.58 4.69 -2.29
N LEU A 26 -4.85 4.74 -0.98
CA LEU A 26 -4.14 3.96 0.04
C LEU A 26 -4.30 2.45 -0.16
N TYR A 27 -5.50 1.99 -0.53
CA TYR A 27 -5.77 0.57 -0.75
C TYR A 27 -4.95 0.00 -1.93
N ALA A 28 -4.92 0.72 -3.06
CA ALA A 28 -4.11 0.32 -4.22
C ALA A 28 -2.62 0.28 -3.87
N TRP A 29 -2.15 1.24 -3.06
CA TRP A 29 -0.78 1.25 -2.55
C TRP A 29 -0.47 0.07 -1.64
N VAL A 30 -1.34 -0.25 -0.67
CA VAL A 30 -1.15 -1.41 0.23
C VAL A 30 -1.09 -2.71 -0.55
N ARG A 31 -2.03 -2.92 -1.48
CA ARG A 31 -2.04 -4.12 -2.34
C ARG A 31 -0.75 -4.24 -3.16
N LYS A 32 -0.26 -3.11 -3.69
CA LYS A 32 0.94 -3.10 -4.56
C LYS A 32 2.25 -3.26 -3.79
N ASN A 33 2.34 -2.82 -2.53
CA ASN A 33 3.61 -2.77 -1.80
C ASN A 33 3.72 -3.80 -0.66
N LEU A 34 2.60 -4.21 -0.06
CA LEU A 34 2.60 -5.11 1.09
C LEU A 34 2.03 -6.51 0.78
N ILE A 35 1.16 -6.61 -0.22
CA ILE A 35 0.40 -7.84 -0.53
C ILE A 35 0.50 -8.18 -2.03
N ALA A 36 1.62 -7.86 -2.67
CA ALA A 36 1.80 -8.07 -4.11
C ALA A 36 1.98 -9.56 -4.45
N THR A 37 2.69 -10.29 -3.59
CA THR A 37 2.90 -11.73 -3.72
C THR A 37 2.51 -12.46 -2.42
N PRO A 38 2.34 -13.80 -2.47
CA PRO A 38 2.13 -14.59 -1.25
C PRO A 38 3.27 -14.44 -0.25
N GLY A 39 4.53 -14.31 -0.72
CA GLY A 39 5.69 -14.06 0.15
C GLY A 39 5.60 -12.73 0.88
N ASP A 40 5.27 -11.65 0.16
CA ASP A 40 5.09 -10.31 0.76
C ASP A 40 3.96 -10.33 1.79
N THR A 41 2.89 -11.06 1.50
CA THR A 41 1.74 -11.22 2.40
C THR A 41 2.16 -11.88 3.71
N ILE A 42 2.90 -12.99 3.64
CA ILE A 42 3.41 -13.69 4.82
C ILE A 42 4.36 -12.77 5.62
N LEU A 43 5.30 -12.11 4.94
CA LEU A 43 6.24 -11.19 5.58
C LEU A 43 5.51 -10.03 6.26
N THR A 44 4.48 -9.47 5.62
CA THR A 44 3.67 -8.38 6.18
C THR A 44 2.93 -8.85 7.43
N ILE A 45 2.32 -10.04 7.41
CA ILE A 45 1.64 -10.61 8.58
C ILE A 45 2.64 -10.80 9.73
N LEU A 46 3.81 -11.39 9.46
CA LEU A 46 4.86 -11.56 10.46
C LEU A 46 5.33 -10.22 11.02
N GLY A 47 5.53 -9.22 10.17
CA GLY A 47 5.88 -7.85 10.58
C GLY A 47 4.83 -7.24 11.50
N ILE A 48 3.54 -7.37 11.17
CA ILE A 48 2.44 -6.89 12.02
C ILE A 48 2.44 -7.61 13.37
N LEU A 49 2.65 -8.93 13.40
CA LEU A 49 2.72 -9.70 14.65
C LEU A 49 3.88 -9.26 15.53
N ILE A 50 5.06 -9.01 14.95
CA ILE A 50 6.24 -8.51 15.67
C ILE A 50 5.95 -7.12 16.23
N VAL A 51 5.37 -6.22 15.43
CA VAL A 51 4.99 -4.87 15.89
C VAL A 51 3.97 -4.98 17.01
N ALA A 52 2.92 -5.80 16.87
CA ALA A 52 1.91 -5.98 17.90
C ALA A 52 2.49 -6.55 19.22
N TRP A 53 3.58 -7.32 19.15
CA TRP A 53 4.25 -7.84 20.35
C TRP A 53 5.15 -6.80 21.03
N ILE A 54 5.91 -6.02 20.25
CA ILE A 54 6.89 -5.05 20.77
C ILE A 54 6.22 -3.75 21.19
N LEU A 55 5.26 -3.25 20.40
CA LEU A 55 4.67 -1.93 20.56
C LEU A 55 4.05 -1.69 21.94
N PRO A 56 3.32 -2.64 22.58
CA PRO A 56 2.80 -2.44 23.93
C PRO A 56 3.90 -2.26 24.99
N GLN A 57 5.02 -2.98 24.86
CA GLN A 57 6.15 -2.87 25.78
C GLN A 57 6.82 -1.50 25.65
N VAL A 58 7.02 -1.05 24.40
CA VAL A 58 7.58 0.27 24.10
C VAL A 58 6.68 1.37 24.63
N ILE A 59 5.36 1.28 24.41
CA ILE A 59 4.39 2.25 24.93
C ILE A 59 4.41 2.25 26.46
N ASN A 60 4.44 1.07 27.10
CA ASN A 60 4.47 1.00 28.55
C ASN A 60 5.72 1.66 29.12
N TRP A 61 6.88 1.38 28.55
CA TRP A 61 8.15 1.96 29.00
C TRP A 61 8.22 3.47 28.71
N ALA A 62 7.89 3.90 27.50
CA ALA A 62 8.10 5.27 27.06
C ALA A 62 7.02 6.24 27.58
N LEU A 63 5.79 5.76 27.78
CA LEU A 63 4.64 6.62 28.07
C LEU A 63 4.01 6.33 29.43
N LEU A 64 3.74 5.07 29.75
CA LEU A 64 2.94 4.71 30.94
C LEU A 64 3.77 4.66 32.23
N SER A 65 4.98 4.12 32.13
CA SER A 65 5.90 3.87 33.26
C SER A 65 7.12 4.79 33.22
N ALA A 66 7.09 5.84 32.42
CA ALA A 66 8.19 6.81 32.33
C ALA A 66 8.21 7.73 33.56
N GLN A 67 9.41 8.01 34.08
CA GLN A 67 9.60 8.98 35.15
C GLN A 67 9.72 10.38 34.54
N TRP A 68 8.65 11.16 34.65
CA TRP A 68 8.53 12.47 33.99
C TRP A 68 9.14 13.64 34.76
N THR A 69 9.47 13.41 36.03
CA THR A 69 10.03 14.42 36.93
C THR A 69 11.24 13.85 37.65
N GLY A 70 12.34 14.60 37.70
CA GLY A 70 13.49 14.34 38.56
C GLY A 70 13.52 15.37 39.69
N SER A 71 13.80 14.94 40.92
CA SER A 71 14.15 15.85 42.00
C SER A 71 15.64 16.17 41.90
N ASP A 72 15.98 17.46 41.97
CA ASP A 72 17.35 17.95 42.16
C ASP A 72 17.95 17.42 43.48
#